data_AF-A0A919LV74-F1
#
_entry.id   AF-A0A919LV74-F1
#
_cell.length_a   1.000
_cell.length_b   1.000
_cell.length_c   1.000
_cell.angle_alpha   90.00
_cell.angle_beta   90.00
_cell.angle_gamma   90.00
#
_symmetry.space_group_name_H-M   'P 1'
#
loop_
_entity.id
_entity.type
_entity.pdbx_description
1 polymer ?
#
loop_
_entity_poly.entity_id
_entity_poly.type
_entity_poly.pdbx_seq_one_letter_code
_entity_poly.pdbx_strand_id
1 'polypeptide(L)'
;MMSPNADWAPVLPIRQSAATLWYQANTPNRMAKQVYNGLAGMWLVEDEVSKNLPIPNHYGVDDFPVIIQDKRLDNFGTPEYSEPGSGGFVGDTLLVNGVQSPYVEVSRGWVRLRLLNASNSRRYQLQMSDGRLLHVISGDQGFLPAPVSLKQLSLAPGERREILVDMTNGDEVSITCGEAASIVDRIRGFFEPSSILVSTLVLTLRPTGLLPLVTDSLPVRLLPTELLSGTPIRSRDITLGDDPGINGQLWDPQRIDITAQQGTRSAGRCAPTARSRSILKG
;
A
#
# COMPACT_ATOMS: atom_id res chain seq x y z
N MET A 1 -25.14 6.52 -4.43
CA MET A 1 -24.81 5.09 -4.54
C MET A 1 -25.42 4.57 -5.83
N MET A 2 -24.70 3.77 -6.59
CA MET A 2 -25.26 3.11 -7.78
C MET A 2 -26.00 1.85 -7.34
N SER A 3 -27.26 1.70 -7.75
CA SER A 3 -28.00 0.44 -7.62
C SER A 3 -27.49 -0.60 -8.62
N PRO A 4 -27.78 -1.90 -8.44
CA PRO A 4 -27.54 -2.90 -9.48
C PRO A 4 -28.13 -2.43 -10.83
N ASN A 5 -27.38 -2.64 -11.91
CA ASN A 5 -27.72 -2.22 -13.28
C ASN A 5 -27.80 -0.70 -13.53
N ALA A 6 -27.37 0.14 -12.60
CA ALA A 6 -27.19 1.58 -12.85
C ALA A 6 -25.72 1.91 -13.18
N ASP A 7 -25.52 2.91 -14.03
CA ASP A 7 -24.22 3.43 -14.44
C ASP A 7 -23.96 4.85 -13.92
N TRP A 8 -22.69 5.25 -13.93
CA TRP A 8 -22.24 6.61 -13.66
C TRP A 8 -21.04 6.92 -14.56
N ALA A 9 -21.15 7.99 -15.35
CA ALA A 9 -20.14 8.37 -16.35
C ALA A 9 -19.55 9.75 -16.06
N PRO A 10 -18.65 9.88 -15.06
CA PRO A 10 -18.01 11.15 -14.77
C PRO A 10 -16.91 11.48 -15.79
N VAL A 11 -16.72 12.78 -16.05
CA VAL A 11 -15.55 13.28 -16.77
C VAL A 11 -14.53 13.78 -15.74
N LEU A 12 -13.34 13.17 -15.71
CA LEU A 12 -12.32 13.43 -14.70
C LEU A 12 -11.21 14.34 -15.26
N PRO A 13 -11.09 15.61 -14.82
CA PRO A 13 -9.99 16.47 -15.22
C PRO A 13 -8.72 16.10 -14.46
N ILE A 14 -7.83 15.32 -15.09
CA ILE A 14 -6.54 14.96 -14.48
C ILE A 14 -5.61 16.18 -14.53
N ARG A 15 -5.22 16.67 -13.35
CA ARG A 15 -4.43 17.90 -13.14
C ARG A 15 -3.32 17.77 -12.10
N GLN A 16 -3.17 16.60 -11.50
CA GLN A 16 -2.13 16.30 -10.51
C GLN A 16 -0.86 15.76 -11.18
N SER A 17 0.25 15.78 -10.45
CA SER A 17 1.50 15.13 -10.85
C SER A 17 1.36 13.60 -10.97
N ALA A 18 2.34 12.98 -11.63
CA ALA A 18 2.43 11.53 -11.71
C ALA A 18 2.44 10.88 -10.32
N ALA A 19 1.63 9.84 -10.16
CA ALA A 19 1.46 9.12 -8.90
C ALA A 19 0.82 7.76 -9.12
N THR A 20 1.19 6.79 -8.27
CA THR A 20 0.43 5.56 -8.11
C THR A 20 -0.78 5.79 -7.20
N LEU A 21 -1.96 5.87 -7.81
CA LEU A 21 -3.25 5.92 -7.14
C LEU A 21 -3.92 4.54 -7.18
N TRP A 22 -5.11 4.47 -6.63
CA TRP A 22 -5.95 3.28 -6.67
C TRP A 22 -7.41 3.69 -6.56
N TYR A 23 -8.28 2.85 -7.10
CA TYR A 23 -9.72 2.98 -6.95
C TYR A 23 -10.24 1.79 -6.14
N GLN A 24 -11.31 2.02 -5.39
CA GLN A 24 -11.99 0.97 -4.64
C GLN A 24 -13.45 1.31 -4.44
N ALA A 25 -14.28 0.30 -4.16
CA ALA A 25 -15.62 0.54 -3.68
C ALA A 25 -15.60 1.26 -2.32
N ASN A 26 -16.45 2.27 -2.14
CA ASN A 26 -16.57 3.04 -0.91
C ASN A 26 -18.03 3.10 -0.42
N THR A 27 -18.83 2.07 -0.74
CA THR A 27 -20.25 2.01 -0.37
C THR A 27 -20.41 2.07 1.15
N PRO A 28 -21.19 3.04 1.69
CA PRO A 28 -21.45 3.14 3.12
C PRO A 28 -21.88 1.81 3.73
N ASN A 29 -21.32 1.46 4.90
CA ASN A 29 -21.55 0.22 5.64
C ASN A 29 -21.21 -1.09 4.91
N ARG A 30 -20.64 -1.03 3.69
CA ARG A 30 -20.29 -2.22 2.89
C ARG A 30 -18.87 -2.20 2.33
N MET A 31 -18.17 -1.07 2.47
CA MET A 31 -16.82 -0.85 1.94
C MET A 31 -15.88 -2.01 2.27
N ALA A 32 -15.71 -2.36 3.56
CA ALA A 32 -14.77 -3.38 3.99
C ALA A 32 -14.99 -4.74 3.30
N LYS A 33 -16.25 -5.18 3.18
CA LYS A 33 -16.61 -6.44 2.50
C LYS A 33 -16.46 -6.34 0.98
N GLN A 34 -16.84 -5.22 0.37
CA GLN A 34 -16.75 -5.04 -1.08
C GLN A 34 -15.29 -4.99 -1.57
N VAL A 35 -14.43 -4.28 -0.83
CA VAL A 35 -12.99 -4.23 -1.08
C VAL A 35 -12.37 -5.60 -0.87
N TYR A 36 -12.76 -6.30 0.21
CA TYR A 36 -12.34 -7.68 0.45
C TYR A 36 -12.73 -8.63 -0.70
N ASN A 37 -13.92 -8.45 -1.27
CA ASN A 37 -14.38 -9.28 -2.39
C ASN A 37 -13.69 -8.94 -3.73
N GLY A 38 -12.78 -7.95 -3.77
CA GLY A 38 -11.97 -7.64 -4.94
C GLY A 38 -12.37 -6.39 -5.70
N LEU A 39 -13.27 -5.55 -5.19
CA LEU A 39 -13.61 -4.26 -5.83
C LEU A 39 -12.56 -3.19 -5.52
N ALA A 40 -11.33 -3.42 -5.97
CA ALA A 40 -10.20 -2.49 -5.90
C ALA A 40 -9.25 -2.69 -7.09
N GLY A 41 -8.53 -1.64 -7.48
CA GLY A 41 -7.53 -1.71 -8.54
C GLY A 41 -6.59 -0.51 -8.54
N MET A 42 -5.45 -0.65 -9.23
CA MET A 42 -4.46 0.42 -9.33
C MET A 42 -4.86 1.44 -10.41
N TRP A 43 -4.54 2.71 -10.18
CA TRP A 43 -4.75 3.81 -11.11
C TRP A 43 -3.45 4.59 -11.25
N LEU A 44 -2.88 4.63 -12.45
CA LEU A 44 -1.61 5.32 -12.68
C LEU A 44 -1.88 6.68 -13.33
N VAL A 45 -1.36 7.74 -12.71
CA VAL A 45 -1.22 9.04 -13.36
C VAL A 45 0.23 9.17 -13.80
N GLU A 46 0.43 9.48 -15.07
CA GLU A 46 1.75 9.72 -15.67
C GLU A 46 1.79 11.16 -16.20
N ASP A 47 2.99 11.73 -16.23
CA ASP A 47 3.28 13.11 -16.66
C ASP A 47 4.61 13.16 -17.44
N GLU A 48 5.08 14.35 -17.78
CA GLU A 48 6.36 14.50 -18.50
C GLU A 48 7.57 14.14 -17.63
N VAL A 49 7.49 14.31 -16.30
CA VAL A 49 8.61 14.02 -15.39
C VAL A 49 8.82 12.51 -15.30
N SER A 50 7.77 11.76 -14.97
CA SER A 50 7.76 10.29 -14.89
C SER A 50 8.28 9.61 -16.16
N LYS A 51 7.93 10.13 -17.34
CA LYS A 51 8.37 9.59 -18.63
C LYS A 51 9.84 9.85 -18.96
N ASN A 52 10.41 10.93 -18.43
CA ASN A 52 11.78 11.35 -18.74
C ASN A 52 12.79 10.93 -17.67
N LEU A 53 12.34 10.43 -16.52
CA LEU A 53 13.24 9.89 -15.50
C LEU A 53 13.90 8.58 -16.01
N PRO A 54 15.21 8.38 -15.77
CA PRO A 54 15.89 7.14 -16.11
C PRO A 54 15.56 6.05 -15.07
N ILE A 55 14.29 5.65 -15.04
CA ILE A 55 13.76 4.60 -14.16
C ILE A 55 12.95 3.60 -15.00
N PRO A 56 12.81 2.35 -14.54
CA PRO A 56 11.91 1.39 -15.18
C PRO A 56 10.49 1.95 -15.33
N ASN A 57 9.93 1.82 -16.52
CA ASN A 57 8.62 2.38 -16.88
C ASN A 57 7.84 1.51 -17.89
N HIS A 58 8.32 0.31 -18.18
CA HIS A 58 7.64 -0.64 -19.06
C HIS A 58 6.74 -1.55 -18.23
N TYR A 59 5.47 -1.16 -18.14
CA TYR A 59 4.47 -1.88 -17.36
C TYR A 59 4.39 -3.36 -17.74
N GLY A 60 4.54 -4.24 -16.76
CA GLY A 60 4.52 -5.70 -16.92
C GLY A 60 5.83 -6.32 -17.40
N VAL A 61 6.89 -5.53 -17.61
CA VAL A 61 8.21 -6.02 -18.00
C VAL A 61 9.25 -5.67 -16.93
N ASP A 62 9.34 -4.40 -16.56
CA ASP A 62 10.25 -3.90 -15.53
C ASP A 62 9.56 -2.97 -14.52
N ASP A 63 8.27 -2.67 -14.73
CA ASP A 63 7.41 -1.90 -13.82
C ASP A 63 6.15 -2.71 -13.49
N PHE A 64 6.01 -3.15 -12.24
CA PHE A 64 4.94 -4.06 -11.82
C PHE A 64 4.05 -3.49 -10.72
N PRO A 65 2.72 -3.65 -10.82
CA PRO A 65 1.83 -3.42 -9.69
C PRO A 65 2.02 -4.54 -8.66
N VAL A 66 2.07 -4.17 -7.37
CA VAL A 66 2.12 -5.12 -6.26
C VAL A 66 1.01 -4.76 -5.27
N ILE A 67 -0.19 -5.25 -5.54
CA ILE A 67 -1.39 -5.04 -4.72
C ILE A 67 -1.43 -6.10 -3.64
N ILE A 68 -1.08 -5.72 -2.41
CA ILE A 68 -0.97 -6.61 -1.25
C ILE A 68 -2.29 -6.62 -0.48
N GLN A 69 -2.83 -7.81 -0.27
CA GLN A 69 -4.03 -8.05 0.55
C GLN A 69 -3.78 -9.20 1.53
N ASP A 70 -4.39 -9.14 2.71
CA ASP A 70 -4.56 -10.30 3.58
C ASP A 70 -6.00 -10.84 3.49
N LYS A 71 -6.12 -12.17 3.41
CA LYS A 71 -7.38 -12.90 3.34
C LYS A 71 -7.41 -14.02 4.37
N ARG A 72 -8.61 -14.53 4.64
CA ARG A 72 -8.81 -15.89 5.15
C ARG A 72 -9.43 -16.71 4.04
N LEU A 73 -8.89 -17.90 3.82
CA LEU A 73 -9.39 -18.81 2.81
C LEU A 73 -10.09 -19.98 3.49
N ASP A 74 -11.18 -20.45 2.90
CA ASP A 74 -11.79 -21.72 3.29
C ASP A 74 -10.92 -22.92 2.87
N ASN A 75 -11.36 -24.12 3.21
CA ASN A 75 -10.66 -25.37 2.86
C ASN A 75 -10.57 -25.62 1.34
N PHE A 76 -11.30 -24.86 0.52
CA PHE A 76 -11.27 -24.93 -0.93
C PHE A 76 -10.46 -23.79 -1.56
N GLY A 77 -9.82 -22.94 -0.76
CA GLY A 77 -9.02 -21.81 -1.21
C GLY A 77 -9.83 -20.57 -1.59
N THR A 78 -11.13 -20.51 -1.27
CA THR A 78 -11.98 -19.36 -1.56
C THR A 78 -11.89 -18.33 -0.42
N PRO A 79 -11.70 -17.03 -0.72
CA PRO A 79 -11.72 -16.00 0.32
C PRO A 79 -13.06 -15.92 1.05
N GLU A 80 -13.03 -16.10 2.38
CA GLU A 80 -14.18 -15.98 3.26
C GLU A 80 -14.07 -14.71 4.12
N TYR A 81 -15.13 -13.91 4.18
CA TYR A 81 -15.17 -12.68 4.97
C TYR A 81 -16.12 -12.82 6.15
N SER A 82 -15.55 -12.79 7.35
CA SER A 82 -16.28 -12.72 8.61
C SER A 82 -16.03 -11.35 9.26
N GLU A 83 -17.11 -10.60 9.49
CA GLU A 83 -17.01 -9.28 10.11
C GLU A 83 -16.39 -9.39 11.51
N PRO A 84 -15.30 -8.65 11.80
CA PRO A 84 -14.69 -8.68 13.13
C PRO A 84 -15.62 -8.00 14.14
N GLY A 85 -15.74 -8.57 15.35
CA GLY A 85 -16.55 -7.97 16.42
C GLY A 85 -15.95 -6.68 17.00
N SER A 86 -14.64 -6.46 16.83
CA SER A 86 -13.94 -5.23 17.20
C SER A 86 -12.69 -5.07 16.31
N GLY A 87 -12.28 -3.84 16.06
CA GLY A 87 -11.14 -3.52 15.20
C GLY A 87 -11.38 -3.79 13.72
N GLY A 88 -10.30 -3.87 12.95
CA GLY A 88 -10.35 -4.18 11.52
C GLY A 88 -10.14 -5.67 11.23
N PHE A 89 -10.53 -6.10 10.03
CA PHE A 89 -10.34 -7.47 9.59
C PHE A 89 -8.84 -7.76 9.38
N VAL A 90 -8.40 -8.89 9.93
CA VAL A 90 -7.03 -9.39 9.79
C VAL A 90 -7.07 -10.85 9.32
N GLY A 91 -6.50 -11.07 8.14
CA GLY A 91 -6.32 -12.39 7.53
C GLY A 91 -4.98 -13.03 7.88
N ASP A 92 -4.86 -14.32 7.61
CA ASP A 92 -3.67 -15.14 7.83
C ASP A 92 -2.94 -15.50 6.52
N THR A 93 -3.56 -15.23 5.37
CA THR A 93 -3.04 -15.58 4.05
C THR A 93 -2.72 -14.30 3.27
N LEU A 94 -1.45 -14.13 2.90
CA LEU A 94 -1.00 -13.04 2.03
C LEU A 94 -1.32 -13.33 0.57
N LEU A 95 -1.92 -12.35 -0.10
CA LEU A 95 -2.10 -12.34 -1.54
C LEU A 95 -1.41 -11.11 -2.13
N VAL A 96 -0.77 -11.30 -3.28
CA VAL A 96 -0.29 -10.23 -4.15
C VAL A 96 -0.99 -10.38 -5.50
N ASN A 97 -1.68 -9.33 -5.94
CA ASN A 97 -2.48 -9.32 -7.16
C ASN A 97 -3.48 -10.49 -7.24
N GLY A 98 -3.99 -10.95 -6.10
CA GLY A 98 -4.94 -12.07 -6.01
C GLY A 98 -4.32 -13.47 -5.92
N VAL A 99 -2.98 -13.59 -5.93
CA VAL A 99 -2.27 -14.88 -5.88
C VAL A 99 -1.48 -15.01 -4.57
N GLN A 100 -1.43 -16.20 -3.99
CA GLN A 100 -0.62 -16.49 -2.80
C GLN A 100 0.86 -16.62 -3.16
N SER A 101 1.72 -15.93 -2.40
CA SER A 101 3.19 -15.99 -2.52
C SER A 101 3.71 -16.13 -3.96
N PRO A 102 3.34 -15.21 -4.88
CA PRO A 102 3.74 -15.31 -6.27
C PRO A 102 5.23 -15.04 -6.46
N TYR A 103 5.72 -15.42 -7.64
CA TYR A 103 6.98 -14.92 -8.17
C TYR A 103 6.74 -14.15 -9.45
N VAL A 104 7.67 -13.27 -9.80
CA VAL A 104 7.73 -12.56 -11.09
C VAL A 104 9.10 -12.78 -11.72
N GLU A 105 9.11 -13.14 -12.99
CA GLU A 105 10.33 -13.21 -13.78
C GLU A 105 10.68 -11.82 -14.30
N VAL A 106 11.93 -11.42 -14.10
CA VAL A 106 12.43 -10.08 -14.44
C VAL A 106 13.75 -10.21 -15.16
N SER A 107 14.07 -9.25 -16.03
CA SER A 107 15.41 -9.18 -16.60
C SER A 107 16.43 -8.78 -15.53
N ARG A 108 17.71 -9.12 -15.74
CA ARG A 108 18.79 -8.57 -14.91
C ARG A 108 18.85 -7.06 -15.12
N GLY A 109 18.79 -6.27 -14.05
CA GLY A 109 18.75 -4.80 -14.10
C GLY A 109 17.81 -4.23 -13.04
N TRP A 110 17.42 -2.96 -13.19
CA TRP A 110 16.48 -2.32 -12.28
C TRP A 110 15.04 -2.76 -12.56
N VAL A 111 14.32 -3.05 -11.48
CA VAL A 111 12.89 -3.34 -11.49
C VAL A 111 12.17 -2.34 -10.60
N ARG A 112 11.07 -1.76 -11.07
CA ARG A 112 10.17 -0.89 -10.33
C ARG A 112 8.97 -1.69 -9.84
N LEU A 113 8.68 -1.57 -8.55
CA LEU A 113 7.52 -2.19 -7.93
C LEU A 113 6.64 -1.11 -7.33
N ARG A 114 5.38 -1.06 -7.76
CA ARG A 114 4.35 -0.13 -7.27
C ARG A 114 3.55 -0.81 -6.17
N LEU A 115 4.00 -0.65 -4.94
CA LEU A 115 3.40 -1.29 -3.76
C LEU A 115 2.11 -0.56 -3.38
N LEU A 116 1.01 -1.30 -3.25
CA LEU A 116 -0.26 -0.83 -2.71
C LEU A 116 -0.69 -1.78 -1.59
N ASN A 117 -0.99 -1.24 -0.41
CA ASN A 117 -1.69 -1.99 0.61
C ASN A 117 -3.21 -1.84 0.45
N ALA A 118 -3.86 -2.87 -0.10
CA ALA A 118 -5.31 -2.96 -0.28
C ALA A 118 -5.96 -3.91 0.76
N SER A 119 -5.34 -4.04 1.93
CA SER A 119 -5.84 -4.82 3.07
C SER A 119 -6.83 -4.01 3.90
N ASN A 120 -7.74 -4.67 4.61
CA ASN A 120 -8.77 -3.97 5.39
C ASN A 120 -8.18 -3.20 6.58
N SER A 121 -7.20 -3.77 7.28
CA SER A 121 -6.53 -3.07 8.39
C SER A 121 -5.06 -3.42 8.63
N ARG A 122 -4.56 -4.53 8.07
CA ARG A 122 -3.18 -4.95 8.32
C ARG A 122 -2.19 -3.92 7.78
N ARG A 123 -1.28 -3.48 8.64
CA ARG A 123 -0.07 -2.75 8.25
C ARG A 123 1.06 -3.75 8.02
N TYR A 124 1.83 -3.55 6.95
CA TYR A 124 3.00 -4.37 6.66
C TYR A 124 4.28 -3.63 7.02
N GLN A 125 5.27 -4.41 7.47
CA GLN A 125 6.66 -3.98 7.58
C GLN A 125 7.47 -4.80 6.58
N LEU A 126 7.73 -4.22 5.41
CA LEU A 126 8.34 -4.91 4.28
C LEU A 126 9.86 -4.81 4.33
N GLN A 127 10.54 -5.90 3.98
CA GLN A 127 12.00 -5.96 3.87
C GLN A 127 12.44 -6.98 2.82
N MET A 128 13.66 -6.82 2.31
CA MET A 128 14.27 -7.78 1.39
C MET A 128 14.81 -8.99 2.18
N SER A 129 14.61 -10.20 1.64
CA SER A 129 14.97 -11.46 2.29
C SER A 129 16.47 -11.63 2.54
N ASP A 130 17.30 -10.95 1.76
CA ASP A 130 18.77 -10.97 1.84
C ASP A 130 19.36 -9.77 2.59
N GLY A 131 18.50 -8.90 3.15
CA GLY A 131 18.91 -7.72 3.90
C GLY A 131 19.37 -6.53 3.05
N ARG A 132 19.26 -6.58 1.71
CA ARG A 132 19.55 -5.41 0.86
C ARG A 132 18.56 -4.26 1.13
N LEU A 133 18.95 -3.06 0.76
CA LEU A 133 18.12 -1.87 0.95
C LEU A 133 16.98 -1.80 -0.08
N LEU A 134 15.83 -1.29 0.36
CA LEU A 134 14.71 -0.89 -0.47
C LEU A 134 14.92 0.56 -0.91
N HIS A 135 14.95 0.84 -2.22
CA HIS A 135 15.12 2.20 -2.75
C HIS A 135 13.76 2.83 -3.06
N VAL A 136 13.18 3.57 -2.12
CA VAL A 136 11.88 4.23 -2.28
C VAL A 136 12.02 5.48 -3.14
N ILE A 137 11.21 5.59 -4.20
CA ILE A 137 11.23 6.73 -5.13
C ILE A 137 9.95 7.56 -5.10
N SER A 138 8.84 7.01 -4.60
CA SER A 138 7.54 7.71 -4.56
C SER A 138 6.85 7.53 -3.22
N GLY A 139 6.11 8.56 -2.82
CA GLY A 139 5.04 8.46 -1.83
C GLY A 139 3.67 8.39 -2.50
N ASP A 140 2.63 8.58 -1.69
CA ASP A 140 1.23 8.51 -2.11
C ASP A 140 0.83 9.47 -3.24
N GLN A 141 1.45 10.65 -3.29
CA GLN A 141 1.09 11.75 -4.20
C GLN A 141 2.18 12.07 -5.22
N GLY A 142 3.06 11.09 -5.50
CA GLY A 142 4.11 11.20 -6.51
C GLY A 142 5.52 11.09 -5.94
N PHE A 143 6.50 11.37 -6.81
CA PHE A 143 7.91 11.16 -6.50
C PHE A 143 8.39 11.93 -5.27
N LEU A 144 9.33 11.34 -4.57
CA LEU A 144 10.16 12.03 -3.57
C LEU A 144 11.14 12.97 -4.27
N PRO A 145 11.76 13.94 -3.58
CA PRO A 145 12.82 14.76 -4.18
C PRO A 145 14.01 13.94 -4.72
N ALA A 146 14.37 12.87 -4.01
CA ALA A 146 15.44 11.92 -4.35
C ALA A 146 15.10 10.53 -3.79
N PRO A 147 15.73 9.45 -4.28
CA PRO A 147 15.52 8.11 -3.73
C PRO A 147 15.94 8.02 -2.27
N VAL A 148 15.14 7.31 -1.46
CA VAL A 148 15.41 7.06 -0.04
C VAL A 148 15.62 5.56 0.17
N SER A 149 16.82 5.19 0.62
CA SER A 149 17.19 3.80 0.90
C SER A 149 16.81 3.41 2.33
N LEU A 150 16.02 2.36 2.50
CA LEU A 150 15.52 1.89 3.80
C LEU A 150 15.78 0.39 3.97
N LYS A 151 16.08 -0.06 5.19
CA LYS A 151 16.12 -1.50 5.51
C LYS A 151 14.73 -2.11 5.63
N GLN A 152 13.78 -1.34 6.13
CA GLN A 152 12.42 -1.76 6.39
C GLN A 152 11.45 -0.65 6.00
N LEU A 153 10.32 -1.04 5.41
CA LEU A 153 9.33 -0.14 4.85
C LEU A 153 7.95 -0.41 5.45
N SER A 154 7.45 0.55 6.22
CA SER A 154 6.07 0.53 6.70
C SER A 154 5.11 0.87 5.57
N LEU A 155 4.08 0.04 5.40
CA LEU A 155 3.00 0.24 4.44
C LEU A 155 1.65 -0.01 5.11
N ALA A 156 0.98 1.07 5.53
CA ALA A 156 -0.34 1.03 6.15
C ALA A 156 -1.47 0.90 5.10
N PRO A 157 -2.69 0.47 5.50
CA PRO A 157 -3.82 0.36 4.58
C PRO A 157 -4.07 1.65 3.79
N GLY A 158 -4.15 1.51 2.47
CA GLY A 158 -4.33 2.61 1.52
C GLY A 158 -3.08 3.38 1.13
N GLU A 159 -1.93 3.16 1.78
CA GLU A 159 -0.66 3.76 1.38
C GLU A 159 -0.12 3.13 0.09
N ARG A 160 0.59 3.95 -0.70
CA ARG A 160 1.33 3.51 -1.88
C ARG A 160 2.78 3.94 -1.79
N ARG A 161 3.67 3.06 -2.20
CA ARG A 161 5.10 3.36 -2.33
C ARG A 161 5.63 2.70 -3.57
N GLU A 162 6.49 3.41 -4.28
CA GLU A 162 7.20 2.84 -5.41
C GLU A 162 8.65 2.63 -5.00
N ILE A 163 9.15 1.42 -5.27
CA ILE A 163 10.53 1.04 -4.95
C ILE A 163 11.26 0.58 -6.21
N LEU A 164 12.57 0.78 -6.22
CA LEU A 164 13.48 0.21 -7.19
C LEU A 164 14.27 -0.93 -6.55
N VAL A 165 14.38 -2.04 -7.27
CA VAL A 165 15.12 -3.24 -6.87
C VAL A 165 16.17 -3.55 -7.94
N ASP A 166 17.43 -3.64 -7.53
CA ASP A 166 18.52 -4.04 -8.42
C ASP A 166 18.60 -5.56 -8.51
N MET A 167 18.36 -6.09 -9.70
CA MET A 167 18.43 -7.52 -10.04
C MET A 167 19.68 -7.85 -10.88
N THR A 168 20.64 -6.93 -10.99
CA THR A 168 21.85 -7.10 -11.80
C THR A 168 22.67 -8.32 -11.37
N ASN A 169 22.75 -8.62 -10.07
CA ASN A 169 23.56 -9.75 -9.57
C ASN A 169 23.08 -11.11 -10.09
N GLY A 170 21.80 -11.22 -10.49
CA GLY A 170 21.24 -12.46 -11.02
C GLY A 170 20.82 -13.46 -9.94
N ASP A 171 20.86 -13.08 -8.66
CA ASP A 171 20.31 -13.89 -7.57
C ASP A 171 18.81 -13.61 -7.38
N GLU A 172 18.06 -14.66 -7.05
CA GLU A 172 16.68 -14.53 -6.60
C GLU A 172 16.63 -13.74 -5.29
N VAL A 173 15.64 -12.85 -5.17
CA VAL A 173 15.38 -12.13 -3.92
C VAL A 173 13.88 -12.01 -3.69
N SER A 174 13.45 -12.05 -2.43
CA SER A 174 12.05 -11.95 -2.07
C SER A 174 11.77 -10.76 -1.16
N ILE A 175 10.60 -10.16 -1.32
CA ILE A 175 10.02 -9.25 -0.34
C ILE A 175 9.29 -10.08 0.70
N THR A 176 9.59 -9.81 1.97
CA THR A 176 8.95 -10.45 3.13
C THR A 176 8.32 -9.41 4.04
N CYS A 177 7.38 -9.83 4.89
CA CYS A 177 6.79 -8.94 5.89
C CYS A 177 6.74 -9.56 7.29
N GLY A 178 7.13 -8.77 8.30
CA GLY A 178 7.06 -9.17 9.72
C GLY A 178 7.85 -10.44 10.07
N GLU A 179 7.48 -11.06 11.20
CA GLU A 179 7.97 -12.36 11.64
C GLU A 179 6.92 -13.45 11.34
N ALA A 180 7.38 -14.65 10.94
CA ALA A 180 6.49 -15.74 10.53
C ALA A 180 5.95 -16.53 11.71
N ALA A 181 4.75 -17.10 11.57
CA ALA A 181 4.19 -18.07 12.52
C ALA A 181 5.18 -19.21 12.78
N SER A 182 5.49 -19.45 14.05
CA SER A 182 6.25 -20.64 14.45
C SER A 182 5.45 -21.91 14.16
N ILE A 183 6.10 -23.08 14.16
CA ILE A 183 5.42 -24.37 13.94
C ILE A 183 4.28 -24.58 14.97
N VAL A 184 4.47 -24.09 16.20
CA VAL A 184 3.46 -24.16 17.27
C VAL A 184 2.25 -23.28 16.95
N ASP A 185 2.49 -22.08 16.41
CA ASP A 185 1.42 -21.15 16.01
C ASP A 185 0.61 -21.68 14.83
N ARG A 186 1.27 -22.35 13.88
CA ARG A 186 0.60 -23.02 12.75
C ARG A 186 -0.30 -24.16 13.21
N ILE A 187 0.13 -24.97 14.18
CA ILE A 187 -0.68 -26.06 14.75
C ILE A 187 -1.90 -25.49 15.50
N ARG A 188 -1.75 -24.37 16.22
CA ARG A 188 -2.90 -23.69 16.86
C ARG A 188 -3.86 -23.06 15.84
N GLY A 189 -3.35 -22.54 14.72
CA GLY A 189 -4.15 -21.98 13.63
C GLY A 189 -5.15 -22.97 13.00
N PHE A 190 -4.93 -24.28 13.14
CA PHE A 190 -5.90 -25.30 12.72
C PHE A 190 -7.16 -25.37 13.60
N PHE A 191 -7.08 -24.89 14.85
CA PHE A 191 -8.16 -24.98 15.82
C PHE A 191 -8.75 -23.61 16.20
N GLU A 192 -8.01 -22.51 16.01
CA GLU A 192 -8.45 -21.14 16.30
C GLU A 192 -7.99 -20.15 15.21
N PRO A 193 -8.80 -19.12 14.86
CA PRO A 193 -8.37 -18.11 13.90
C PRO A 193 -7.15 -17.33 14.40
N SER A 194 -6.03 -17.42 13.67
CA SER A 194 -4.80 -16.70 14.00
C SER A 194 -4.71 -15.36 13.25
N SER A 195 -4.12 -14.36 13.90
CA SER A 195 -3.69 -13.11 13.26
C SER A 195 -2.27 -13.21 12.70
N ILE A 196 -1.61 -14.36 12.83
CA ILE A 196 -0.25 -14.59 12.36
C ILE A 196 -0.32 -15.18 10.95
N LEU A 197 0.53 -14.64 10.06
CA LEU A 197 0.56 -15.07 8.68
C LEU A 197 1.12 -16.49 8.54
N VAL A 198 0.47 -17.31 7.70
CA VAL A 198 0.94 -18.66 7.33
C VAL A 198 2.29 -18.60 6.61
N SER A 199 2.48 -17.56 5.81
CA SER A 199 3.70 -17.23 5.10
C SER A 199 3.94 -15.73 5.17
N THR A 200 5.18 -15.32 5.41
CA THR A 200 5.59 -13.91 5.35
C THR A 200 6.08 -13.50 3.97
N LEU A 201 6.12 -14.44 3.01
CA LEU A 201 6.55 -14.18 1.65
C LEU A 201 5.48 -13.37 0.90
N VAL A 202 5.85 -12.15 0.50
CA VAL A 202 5.01 -11.24 -0.28
C VAL A 202 5.18 -11.51 -1.77
N LEU A 203 6.40 -11.37 -2.30
CA LEU A 203 6.70 -11.51 -3.73
C LEU A 203 8.15 -11.96 -3.91
N THR A 204 8.38 -12.94 -4.78
CA THR A 204 9.72 -13.36 -5.21
C THR A 204 10.07 -12.76 -6.57
N LEU A 205 11.24 -12.13 -6.71
CA LEU A 205 11.78 -11.67 -7.98
C LEU A 205 12.80 -12.69 -8.49
N ARG A 206 12.53 -13.26 -9.66
CA ARG A 206 13.39 -14.23 -10.32
C ARG A 206 14.08 -13.60 -11.52
N PRO A 207 15.39 -13.33 -11.45
CA PRO A 207 16.11 -12.81 -12.60
C PRO A 207 16.21 -13.87 -13.70
N THR A 208 16.06 -13.42 -14.94
CA THR A 208 16.14 -14.23 -16.16
C THR A 208 17.06 -13.55 -17.17
N GLY A 209 17.63 -14.35 -18.08
CA GLY A 209 18.42 -13.86 -19.20
C GLY A 209 19.86 -13.42 -18.87
N LEU A 210 20.47 -12.74 -19.85
CA LEU A 210 21.85 -12.26 -19.79
C LEU A 210 21.92 -10.88 -19.10
N LEU A 211 23.12 -10.52 -18.63
CA LEU A 211 23.38 -9.17 -18.10
C LEU A 211 23.09 -8.10 -19.16
N PRO A 212 22.40 -7.00 -18.80
CA PRO A 212 22.33 -5.85 -19.69
C PRO A 212 23.74 -5.28 -19.87
N LEU A 213 24.07 -4.83 -21.09
CA LEU A 213 25.36 -4.19 -21.38
C LEU A 213 25.54 -2.85 -20.65
N VAL A 214 24.45 -2.26 -20.14
CA VAL A 214 24.43 -1.00 -19.41
C VAL A 214 23.60 -1.19 -18.13
N THR A 215 24.21 -0.91 -16.99
CA THR A 215 23.52 -0.80 -15.70
C THR A 215 23.38 0.68 -15.39
N ASP A 216 22.20 1.25 -15.61
CA ASP A 216 21.94 2.62 -15.20
C ASP A 216 22.11 2.75 -13.68
N SER A 217 22.67 3.85 -13.21
CA SER A 217 22.73 4.15 -11.78
C SER A 217 21.44 4.85 -11.35
N LEU A 218 21.04 4.66 -10.08
CA LEU A 218 19.88 5.35 -9.54
C LEU A 218 19.99 6.87 -9.73
N PRO A 219 18.94 7.54 -10.21
CA PRO A 219 18.97 8.98 -10.36
C PRO A 219 19.15 9.65 -8.99
N VAL A 220 20.09 10.58 -8.88
CA VAL A 220 20.36 11.33 -7.64
C VAL A 220 19.21 12.28 -7.29
N ARG A 221 18.37 12.63 -8.27
CA ARG A 221 17.21 13.53 -8.13
C ARG A 221 16.05 13.02 -8.97
N LEU A 222 14.85 13.03 -8.40
CA LEU A 222 13.61 12.58 -9.04
C LEU A 222 12.68 13.76 -9.36
N LEU A 223 12.57 14.74 -8.46
CA LEU A 223 11.81 15.96 -8.72
C LEU A 223 12.73 17.12 -9.13
N PRO A 224 12.36 17.91 -10.15
CA PRO A 224 13.15 19.05 -10.59
C PRO A 224 13.19 20.18 -9.56
N THR A 225 12.18 20.29 -8.70
CA THR A 225 12.05 21.33 -7.67
C THR A 225 11.37 20.77 -6.43
N GLU A 226 11.89 21.08 -5.24
CA GLU A 226 11.20 20.76 -3.99
C GLU A 226 9.94 21.62 -3.85
N LEU A 227 8.81 20.97 -3.57
CA LEU A 227 7.54 21.66 -3.34
C LEU A 227 7.65 22.51 -2.06
N LEU A 228 7.57 23.83 -2.21
CA LEU A 228 7.56 24.76 -1.10
C LEU A 228 6.28 24.57 -0.26
N SER A 229 6.49 24.28 1.03
CA SER A 229 5.42 24.30 2.02
C SER A 229 5.17 25.74 2.48
N GLY A 230 4.05 26.32 2.08
CA GLY A 230 3.56 27.61 2.56
C GLY A 230 3.00 27.55 3.98
N THR A 231 2.86 28.72 4.61
CA THR A 231 2.46 28.86 6.01
C THR A 231 1.00 28.46 6.24
N PRO A 232 0.70 27.61 7.24
CA PRO A 232 -0.67 27.29 7.60
C PRO A 232 -1.38 28.51 8.22
N ILE A 233 -2.62 28.77 7.83
CA ILE A 233 -3.45 29.86 8.36
C ILE A 233 -4.39 29.41 9.49
N ARG A 234 -4.48 28.10 9.73
CA ARG A 234 -5.35 27.50 10.75
C ARG A 234 -4.77 26.16 11.22
N SER A 235 -4.98 25.82 12.49
CA SER A 235 -4.69 24.50 13.05
C SER A 235 -5.98 23.72 13.34
N ARG A 236 -5.93 22.39 13.20
CA ARG A 236 -7.04 21.47 13.47
C ARG A 236 -6.53 20.26 14.24
N ASP A 237 -7.30 19.82 15.23
CA ASP A 237 -7.05 18.58 15.96
C ASP A 237 -8.07 17.52 15.52
N ILE A 238 -7.55 16.34 15.16
CA ILE A 238 -8.31 15.15 14.79
C ILE A 238 -7.90 14.03 15.72
N THR A 239 -8.87 13.47 16.43
CA THR A 239 -8.64 12.42 17.42
C THR A 239 -9.34 11.15 16.97
N LEU A 240 -8.58 10.06 16.96
CA LEU A 240 -9.05 8.71 16.69
C LEU A 240 -8.93 7.89 17.98
N GLY A 241 -9.88 7.00 18.23
CA GLY A 241 -9.85 6.09 19.38
C GLY A 241 -10.01 4.64 18.95
N ASP A 242 -10.10 3.76 19.94
CA ASP A 242 -10.41 2.34 19.73
C ASP A 242 -11.89 2.13 19.34
N ASP A 243 -12.77 3.04 19.79
CA ASP A 243 -14.18 3.05 19.42
C ASP A 243 -14.41 3.75 18.06
N PRO A 244 -15.40 3.29 17.26
CA PRO A 244 -15.73 3.93 15.99
C PRO A 244 -16.11 5.41 16.16
N GLY A 245 -15.49 6.27 15.34
CA GLY A 245 -15.79 7.69 15.29
C GLY A 245 -14.53 8.55 15.18
N ILE A 246 -14.74 9.83 14.88
CA ILE A 246 -13.70 10.86 14.86
C ILE A 246 -14.12 11.95 15.84
N ASN A 247 -13.21 12.38 16.71
CA ASN A 247 -13.50 13.38 17.75
C ASN A 247 -14.73 12.99 18.62
N GLY A 248 -14.90 11.69 18.88
CA GLY A 248 -16.01 11.15 19.68
C GLY A 248 -17.37 11.13 18.96
N GLN A 249 -17.41 11.39 17.66
CA GLN A 249 -18.66 11.41 16.89
C GLN A 249 -18.62 10.39 15.74
N LEU A 250 -19.72 9.66 15.56
CA LEU A 250 -19.93 8.81 14.39
C LEU A 250 -20.14 9.65 13.13
N TRP A 251 -19.95 9.03 11.97
CA TRP A 251 -20.25 9.66 10.69
C TRP A 251 -21.75 9.97 10.58
N ASP A 252 -22.04 11.22 10.22
CA ASP A 252 -23.40 11.72 9.99
C ASP A 252 -23.43 12.44 8.63
N PRO A 253 -24.22 11.96 7.65
CA PRO A 253 -24.30 12.58 6.33
C PRO A 253 -24.88 14.01 6.35
N GLN A 254 -25.49 14.44 7.44
CA GLN A 254 -26.05 15.79 7.60
C GLN A 254 -25.11 16.75 8.35
N ARG A 255 -24.00 16.24 8.92
CA ARG A 255 -23.04 17.04 9.69
C ARG A 255 -21.84 17.45 8.85
N ILE A 256 -21.41 18.70 8.99
CA ILE A 256 -20.15 19.20 8.44
C ILE A 256 -19.12 19.33 9.58
N ASP A 257 -18.13 18.45 9.60
CA ASP A 257 -17.09 18.46 10.65
C ASP A 257 -16.05 19.57 10.47
N ILE A 258 -15.66 19.85 9.22
CA ILE A 258 -14.57 20.79 8.90
C ILE A 258 -14.95 21.62 7.67
N THR A 259 -14.97 22.95 7.85
CA THR A 259 -15.00 23.92 6.75
C THR A 259 -13.60 24.51 6.53
N ALA A 260 -13.15 24.53 5.28
CA ALA A 260 -11.87 25.07 4.84
C ALA A 260 -12.03 25.90 3.56
N GLN A 261 -11.06 26.80 3.29
CA GLN A 261 -11.05 27.63 2.08
C GLN A 261 -10.08 27.04 1.04
N GLN A 262 -10.53 26.91 -0.20
CA GLN A 262 -9.70 26.43 -1.30
C GLN A 262 -8.45 27.32 -1.46
N GLY A 263 -7.29 26.71 -1.71
CA GLY A 263 -6.00 27.41 -1.85
C GLY A 263 -5.34 27.81 -0.52
N THR A 264 -6.02 27.62 0.62
CA THR A 264 -5.42 27.86 1.94
C THR A 264 -4.80 26.60 2.53
N ARG A 265 -3.90 26.78 3.49
CA ARG A 265 -3.19 25.70 4.17
C ARG A 265 -3.62 25.62 5.63
N SER A 266 -3.78 24.41 6.16
CA SER A 266 -4.04 24.18 7.57
C SER A 266 -3.09 23.13 8.13
N ALA A 267 -2.62 23.34 9.35
CA ALA A 267 -1.90 22.33 10.10
C ALA A 267 -2.91 21.37 10.75
N GLY A 268 -2.76 20.07 10.50
CA GLY A 268 -3.56 19.03 11.17
C GLY A 268 -2.71 18.29 12.19
N ARG A 269 -3.19 18.15 13.42
CA ARG A 269 -2.66 17.18 14.38
C ARG A 269 -3.62 16.00 14.43
N CYS A 270 -3.14 14.83 14.01
CA CYS A 270 -3.86 13.57 14.18
C CYS A 270 -3.24 12.82 15.36
N ALA A 271 -4.04 12.49 16.37
CA ALA A 271 -3.56 11.76 17.55
C ALA A 271 -4.50 10.61 17.93
N PRO A 272 -3.97 9.43 18.29
CA PRO A 272 -4.77 8.43 18.99
C PRO A 272 -5.09 8.94 20.41
N THR A 273 -6.27 8.58 20.94
CA THR A 273 -6.62 8.86 22.34
C THR A 273 -5.59 8.23 23.30
N ALA A 274 -5.47 8.78 24.51
CA ALA A 274 -4.43 8.39 25.47
C ALA A 274 -4.46 6.90 25.87
N ARG A 275 -5.61 6.22 25.81
CA ARG A 275 -5.73 4.76 26.08
C ARG A 275 -5.00 3.91 25.04
N SER A 276 -5.15 4.25 23.76
CA SER A 276 -4.56 3.54 22.61
C SER A 276 -3.02 3.62 22.51
N ARG A 277 -2.34 4.49 23.28
CA ARG A 277 -0.86 4.55 23.30
C ARG A 277 -0.19 3.35 23.95
N SER A 278 -0.93 2.59 24.77
CA SER A 278 -0.39 1.43 25.50
C SER A 278 -0.24 0.17 24.64
N ILE A 279 -0.95 0.08 23.51
CA ILE A 279 -0.99 -1.11 22.64
C ILE A 279 0.02 -1.01 21.48
N LEU A 280 0.43 0.19 21.10
CA LEU A 280 1.41 0.43 20.01
C LEU A 280 2.88 0.28 20.44
N LYS A 281 3.14 -0.16 21.67
CA LYS A 281 4.49 -0.42 22.22
C LYS A 281 4.75 -1.90 22.54
N GLY A 282 3.83 -2.80 22.17
CA GLY A 282 3.98 -4.25 22.31
C GLY A 282 4.48 -4.88 21.02
#